data_AF-A0A2D4M4H4-F1
#
_entry.id   AF-A0A2D4M4H4-F1
#
_cell.length_a   1.000
_cell.length_b   1.000
_cell.length_c   1.000
_cell.angle_alpha   90.00
_cell.angle_beta   90.00
_cell.angle_gamma   90.00
#
_symmetry.space_group_name_H-M   'P 1'
#
loop_
_entity.id
_entity.type
_entity.pdbx_description
1 polymer ?
#
loop_
_entity_poly.entity_id
_entity_poly.type
_entity_poly.pdbx_seq_one_letter_code
_entity_poly.pdbx_strand_id
1 'polypeptide(L)'
;IGRISTIKMNVLPKILYLFQTIPIRLNKKFFDELNKMVSRFIWQGRKARIKFKLLQDARIKGGFALPDWELYYQATSLMWLKEWITLRNDRLLTLEGHDLLLGWHAFLWYGGTKVQGYFRRHFIREALFLNWQKIK
;
A
#
# COMPACT_ATOMS: atom_id res chain seq x y z
N ILE A 1 -5.34 14.76 21.79
CA ILE A 1 -3.98 14.48 21.26
C ILE A 1 -3.56 13.03 21.54
N GLY A 2 -3.72 12.52 22.77
CA GLY A 2 -3.34 11.14 23.13
C GLY A 2 -3.82 10.05 22.17
N ARG A 3 -5.10 10.05 21.76
CA ARG A 3 -5.67 9.04 20.83
C ARG A 3 -4.96 8.97 19.47
N ILE A 4 -4.58 10.12 18.92
CA ILE A 4 -3.87 10.17 17.64
C ILE A 4 -2.47 9.57 17.81
N SER A 5 -1.79 9.89 18.92
CA SER A 5 -0.51 9.26 19.27
C SER A 5 -0.65 7.74 19.45
N THR A 6 -1.71 7.27 20.11
CA THR A 6 -1.99 5.83 20.26
C THR A 6 -2.15 5.12 18.92
N ILE A 7 -2.85 5.75 17.96
CA ILE A 7 -2.96 5.20 16.60
C ILE A 7 -1.58 5.08 15.95
N LYS A 8 -0.75 6.12 16.01
CA LYS A 8 0.59 6.10 15.43
C LYS A 8 1.51 5.08 16.08
N MET A 9 1.41 4.89 17.39
CA MET A 9 2.31 4.01 18.13
C MET A 9 1.88 2.55 18.07
N ASN A 10 0.57 2.26 18.12
CA ASN A 10 0.09 0.89 18.26
C ASN A 10 -0.60 0.35 17.01
N VAL A 11 -1.38 1.17 16.31
CA VAL A 11 -2.22 0.70 15.18
C VAL A 11 -1.43 0.76 13.88
N LEU A 12 -0.69 1.84 13.66
CA LEU A 12 0.13 2.05 12.47
C LEU A 12 1.12 0.89 12.21
N PRO A 13 1.99 0.49 13.18
CA PRO A 13 2.94 -0.60 12.91
C PRO A 13 2.24 -1.93 12.59
N LYS A 14 1.09 -2.23 13.22
CA LYS A 14 0.33 -3.45 12.94
C LYS A 14 -0.23 -3.48 11.53
N ILE A 15 -0.81 -2.35 11.07
CA ILE A 15 -1.33 -2.24 9.71
C ILE A 15 -0.20 -2.25 8.68
N LEU A 16 0.91 -1.57 8.97
CA LEU A 16 2.09 -1.58 8.10
C LEU A 16 2.65 -2.98 7.92
N TYR A 17 2.74 -3.76 8.99
CA TYR A 17 3.15 -5.16 8.91
C TYR A 17 2.26 -5.96 7.96
N LEU A 18 0.93 -5.80 8.03
CA LEU A 18 0.01 -6.46 7.11
C LEU A 18 0.23 -6.02 5.65
N PHE A 19 0.37 -4.72 5.40
CA PHE A 19 0.65 -4.22 4.04
C PHE A 19 1.99 -4.69 3.48
N GLN A 20 3.00 -4.87 4.34
CA GLN A 20 4.32 -5.35 3.95
C GLN A 20 4.38 -6.87 3.79
N THR A 21 3.62 -7.64 4.56
CA THR A 21 3.65 -9.11 4.45
C THR A 21 2.75 -9.62 3.33
N ILE A 22 1.67 -8.90 3.03
CA ILE A 22 0.61 -9.38 2.17
C ILE A 22 0.34 -8.34 1.06
N PRO A 23 1.03 -8.44 -0.09
CA PRO A 23 0.81 -7.57 -1.25
C PRO A 23 -0.50 -7.96 -1.99
N ILE A 24 -1.64 -7.63 -1.37
CA ILE A 24 -2.98 -7.83 -1.93
C ILE A 24 -3.51 -6.53 -2.52
N ARG A 25 -4.32 -6.63 -3.57
CA ARG A 25 -5.07 -5.50 -4.14
C ARG A 25 -6.11 -4.99 -3.14
N LEU A 26 -5.87 -3.80 -2.60
CA LEU A 26 -6.83 -3.09 -1.75
C LEU A 26 -7.63 -2.05 -2.55
N ASN A 27 -8.95 -2.08 -2.36
CA ASN A 27 -9.87 -1.12 -2.99
C ASN A 27 -10.02 0.14 -2.13
N LYS A 28 -10.36 1.28 -2.75
CA LYS A 28 -10.58 2.55 -2.05
C LYS A 28 -11.61 2.45 -0.91
N LYS A 29 -12.66 1.65 -1.08
CA LYS A 29 -13.69 1.38 -0.06
C LYS A 29 -13.08 0.89 1.27
N PHE A 30 -12.05 0.04 1.22
CA PHE A 30 -11.37 -0.45 2.41
C PHE A 30 -10.71 0.69 3.20
N PHE A 31 -9.99 1.58 2.50
CA PHE A 31 -9.36 2.74 3.13
C PHE A 31 -10.39 3.73 3.68
N ASP A 32 -11.51 3.93 2.98
CA ASP A 32 -12.60 4.77 3.46
C ASP A 32 -13.26 4.22 4.74
N GLU A 33 -13.46 2.90 4.82
CA GLU A 33 -13.97 2.24 6.04
C GLU A 33 -12.98 2.34 7.19
N LEU A 34 -11.69 2.12 6.94
CA LEU A 34 -10.63 2.24 7.93
C LEU A 34 -10.53 3.68 8.45
N ASN A 35 -10.60 4.68 7.56
CA ASN A 35 -10.68 6.10 7.91
C ASN A 35 -11.92 6.42 8.75
N LYS A 36 -13.09 5.83 8.46
CA LYS A 36 -14.29 5.97 9.29
C LYS A 36 -14.13 5.37 10.68
N MET A 37 -13.48 4.22 10.82
CA MET A 37 -13.19 3.60 12.12
C MET A 37 -12.23 4.45 12.94
N VAL A 38 -11.15 4.92 12.32
CA VAL A 38 -10.17 5.83 12.95
C VAL A 38 -10.83 7.14 13.37
N SER A 39 -11.68 7.74 12.52
CA SER A 39 -12.43 8.95 12.83
C SER A 39 -13.38 8.73 14.02
N ARG A 40 -14.13 7.62 14.04
CA ARG A 40 -15.00 7.25 15.18
C ARG A 40 -14.21 7.09 16.48
N PHE A 41 -13.02 6.49 16.43
CA PHE A 41 -12.15 6.34 17.59
C PHE A 41 -11.62 7.69 18.10
N ILE A 42 -11.14 8.57 17.20
CA ILE A 42 -10.63 9.90 17.56
C ILE A 42 -11.74 10.72 18.23
N TRP A 43 -12.93 10.76 17.63
CA TRP A 43 -14.05 11.59 18.07
C TRP A 43 -15.00 10.90 19.07
N GLN A 44 -14.74 9.65 19.47
CA GLN A 44 -15.63 8.87 20.36
C GLN A 44 -17.09 8.83 19.86
N GLY A 45 -17.27 8.60 18.56
CA GLY A 45 -18.60 8.59 17.94
C GLY A 45 -19.29 9.96 17.85
N ARG A 46 -18.67 11.05 18.34
CA ARG A 46 -19.17 12.42 18.15
C ARG A 46 -18.84 12.94 16.74
N LYS A 47 -19.52 14.01 16.34
CA LYS A 47 -19.24 14.69 15.07
C LYS A 47 -17.79 15.20 15.03
N ALA A 48 -17.11 14.94 13.91
CA ALA A 48 -15.75 15.38 13.69
C ALA A 48 -15.66 16.91 13.72
N ARG A 49 -14.74 17.46 14.54
CA ARG A 49 -14.54 18.92 14.64
C ARG A 49 -13.56 19.45 13.60
N ILE A 50 -12.66 18.60 13.11
CA ILE A 50 -11.61 18.95 12.15
C ILE A 50 -11.75 18.03 10.94
N LYS A 51 -11.59 18.59 9.73
CA LYS A 51 -11.58 17.80 8.48
C LYS A 51 -10.46 16.76 8.53
N PHE A 52 -10.74 15.54 8.08
CA PHE A 52 -9.79 14.43 8.17
C PHE A 52 -8.47 14.70 7.44
N LYS A 53 -8.51 15.32 6.26
CA LYS A 53 -7.30 15.73 5.52
C LYS A 53 -6.38 16.66 6.33
N LEU A 54 -6.95 17.60 7.09
CA LEU A 54 -6.17 18.49 7.96
C LEU A 54 -5.54 17.74 9.15
N LEU A 55 -6.16 16.65 9.61
CA LEU A 55 -5.55 15.80 10.65
C LEU A 55 -4.32 15.07 10.11
N GLN A 56 -4.33 14.68 8.83
CA GLN A 56 -3.25 13.96 8.17
C GLN A 56 -2.05 14.87 7.83
N ASP A 57 -2.29 16.17 7.65
CA ASP A 57 -1.24 17.13 7.36
C ASP A 57 -0.12 17.15 8.41
N ALA A 58 1.07 17.53 7.97
CA ALA A 58 2.25 17.63 8.83
C ALA A 58 2.04 18.68 9.93
N ARG A 59 2.72 18.49 11.07
CA ARG A 59 2.68 19.46 12.19
C ARG A 59 3.13 20.87 11.78
N ILE A 60 4.08 20.96 10.85
CA ILE A 60 4.60 22.23 10.31
C ILE A 60 3.47 23.02 9.61
N LYS A 61 2.50 22.33 9.01
CA LYS A 61 1.33 22.93 8.34
C LYS A 61 0.12 23.10 9.27
N GLY A 62 0.30 22.95 10.58
CA GLY A 62 -0.77 23.01 11.57
C GLY A 62 -1.63 21.73 11.67
N GLY A 63 -1.21 20.63 11.04
CA GLY A 63 -1.87 19.34 11.13
C GLY A 63 -1.43 18.49 12.32
N PHE A 64 -2.01 17.29 12.45
CA PHE A 64 -1.68 16.35 13.54
C PHE A 64 -0.81 15.17 13.07
N ALA A 65 -0.40 15.16 11.80
CA ALA A 65 0.35 14.10 11.13
C ALA A 65 -0.28 12.70 11.30
N LEU A 66 -1.62 12.62 11.29
CA LEU A 66 -2.35 11.36 11.33
C LEU A 66 -1.94 10.50 10.10
N PRO A 67 -1.72 9.18 10.26
CA PRO A 67 -1.34 8.33 9.14
C PRO A 67 -2.39 8.35 8.01
N ASP A 68 -1.92 8.47 6.78
CA ASP A 68 -2.73 8.20 5.59
C ASP A 68 -2.50 6.76 5.12
N TRP A 69 -3.47 5.90 5.39
CA TRP A 69 -3.39 4.46 5.12
C TRP A 69 -3.22 4.15 3.64
N GLU A 70 -3.83 4.94 2.75
CA GLU A 70 -3.70 4.72 1.31
C GLU A 70 -2.26 5.02 0.85
N LEU A 71 -1.70 6.13 1.35
CA LEU A 71 -0.32 6.52 1.05
C LEU A 71 0.69 5.53 1.61
N TYR A 72 0.49 5.04 2.84
CA TYR A 72 1.35 4.00 3.42
C TYR A 72 1.29 2.69 2.63
N TYR A 73 0.11 2.26 2.19
CA TYR A 73 -0.05 1.06 1.35
C TYR A 73 0.64 1.20 -0.02
N GLN A 74 0.55 2.39 -0.63
CA GLN A 74 1.27 2.67 -1.88
C GLN A 74 2.79 2.60 -1.67
N ALA A 75 3.30 3.20 -0.59
CA ALA A 75 4.72 3.17 -0.25
C ALA A 75 5.23 1.74 0.00
N THR A 76 4.47 0.91 0.72
CA THR A 76 4.84 -0.51 0.93
C THR A 76 4.81 -1.31 -0.37
N SER A 77 3.86 -1.03 -1.27
CA SER A 77 3.81 -1.66 -2.59
C SER A 77 5.05 -1.32 -3.43
N LEU A 78 5.53 -0.07 -3.36
CA LEU A 78 6.78 0.33 -4.01
C LEU A 78 8.01 -0.34 -3.40
N MET A 79 8.02 -0.55 -2.08
CA MET A 79 9.10 -1.28 -1.42
C MET A 79 9.20 -2.72 -1.94
N TRP A 80 8.05 -3.40 -2.08
CA TRP A 80 7.98 -4.71 -2.74
C TRP A 80 8.57 -4.63 -4.13
N LEU A 81 8.07 -3.72 -4.97
CA LEU A 81 8.52 -3.55 -6.35
C LEU A 81 10.03 -3.30 -6.47
N LYS A 82 10.61 -2.53 -5.55
CA LYS A 82 12.04 -2.24 -5.50
C LYS A 82 12.87 -3.50 -5.22
N GLU A 83 12.54 -4.25 -4.16
CA GLU A 83 13.25 -5.49 -3.80
C GLU A 83 13.23 -6.48 -4.98
N TRP A 84 12.07 -6.54 -5.59
CA TRP A 84 11.75 -7.29 -6.79
C TRP A 84 12.65 -6.87 -7.98
N ILE A 85 12.71 -5.58 -8.35
CA ILE A 85 13.59 -5.01 -9.41
C ILE A 85 15.05 -5.30 -9.19
N THR A 86 15.50 -5.28 -7.94
CA THR A 86 16.91 -5.48 -7.65
C THR A 86 17.38 -6.91 -7.89
N LEU A 87 16.49 -7.91 -8.04
CA LEU A 87 16.82 -9.31 -8.33
C LEU A 87 17.86 -9.92 -7.38
N ARG A 88 18.06 -9.36 -6.18
CA ARG A 88 19.12 -9.78 -5.25
C ARG A 88 18.77 -11.03 -4.44
N ASN A 89 17.50 -11.44 -4.45
CA ASN A 89 17.00 -12.49 -3.57
C ASN A 89 16.51 -13.70 -4.38
N ASP A 90 17.42 -14.63 -4.65
CA ASP A 90 17.18 -15.83 -5.47
C ASP A 90 16.06 -16.73 -4.93
N ARG A 91 15.83 -16.73 -3.61
CA ARG A 91 14.73 -17.49 -2.98
C ARG A 91 13.35 -16.93 -3.31
N LEU A 92 13.29 -15.61 -3.51
CA LEU A 92 12.06 -14.91 -3.85
C LEU A 92 11.78 -15.07 -5.35
N LEU A 93 12.83 -15.09 -6.17
CA LEU A 93 12.78 -15.34 -7.62
C LEU A 93 12.40 -16.77 -7.99
N THR A 94 12.79 -17.76 -7.19
CA THR A 94 12.44 -19.18 -7.42
C THR A 94 10.96 -19.46 -7.18
N LEU A 95 10.34 -18.80 -6.19
CA LEU A 95 8.89 -18.86 -5.97
C LEU A 95 8.08 -18.21 -7.11
N GLU A 96 8.72 -17.39 -7.94
CA GLU A 96 8.08 -16.66 -9.03
C GLU A 96 8.07 -17.44 -10.37
N GLY A 97 8.72 -18.60 -10.43
CA GLY A 97 8.83 -19.36 -11.67
C GLY A 97 10.02 -18.87 -12.48
N HIS A 98 11.03 -19.73 -12.53
CA HIS A 98 12.24 -19.59 -13.35
C HIS A 98 11.92 -19.61 -14.87
N ASP A 99 10.68 -19.96 -15.24
CA ASP A 99 10.23 -20.22 -16.62
C ASP A 99 9.51 -19.02 -17.28
N LEU A 100 9.98 -17.80 -17.02
CA LEU A 100 9.49 -16.61 -17.70
C LEU A 100 10.40 -16.27 -18.88
N LEU A 101 9.84 -16.21 -20.09
CA LEU A 101 10.55 -15.88 -21.34
C LEU A 101 11.25 -14.51 -21.31
N LEU A 102 10.78 -13.60 -20.46
CA LEU A 102 11.43 -12.34 -20.10
C LEU A 102 11.38 -12.15 -18.58
N GLY A 103 12.43 -11.56 -18.00
CA GLY A 103 12.43 -11.12 -16.61
C GLY A 103 11.24 -10.19 -16.36
N TRP A 104 10.46 -10.45 -15.32
CA TRP A 104 9.14 -9.85 -15.19
C TRP A 104 9.15 -8.32 -15.04
N HIS A 105 10.27 -7.74 -14.62
CA HIS A 105 10.54 -6.30 -14.64
C HIS A 105 10.30 -5.65 -15.99
N ALA A 106 10.58 -6.37 -17.09
CA ALA A 106 10.31 -5.89 -18.43
C ALA A 106 8.83 -5.51 -18.62
N PHE A 107 7.90 -6.21 -17.94
CA PHE A 107 6.46 -5.95 -18.07
C PHE A 107 6.03 -4.59 -17.51
N LEU A 108 6.77 -4.02 -16.56
CA LEU A 108 6.49 -2.70 -15.99
C LEU A 108 6.80 -1.56 -16.99
N TRP A 109 7.76 -1.77 -17.91
CA TRP A 109 8.21 -0.77 -18.89
C TRP A 109 7.54 -0.95 -20.26
N TYR A 110 7.40 -2.19 -20.73
CA TYR A 110 6.97 -2.48 -22.11
C TYR A 110 5.46 -2.57 -22.32
N GLY A 111 4.63 -2.41 -21.27
CA GLY A 111 3.17 -2.38 -21.41
C GLY A 111 2.62 -3.68 -22.02
N GLY A 112 2.52 -4.73 -21.19
CA GLY A 112 2.35 -6.12 -21.61
C GLY A 112 1.49 -6.37 -22.86
N THR A 113 2.08 -7.08 -23.84
CA THR A 113 1.42 -7.53 -25.06
C THR A 113 0.39 -8.63 -24.76
N LYS A 114 -0.61 -8.83 -25.64
CA LYS A 114 -1.71 -9.81 -25.50
C LYS A 114 -1.24 -11.25 -25.20
N VAL A 115 0.01 -11.59 -25.52
CA VAL A 115 0.64 -12.91 -25.31
C VAL A 115 0.93 -13.19 -23.81
N GLN A 116 0.87 -12.18 -22.94
CA GLN A 116 1.40 -12.24 -21.57
C GLN A 116 0.31 -12.37 -20.48
N GLY A 117 -0.86 -12.90 -20.83
CA GLY A 117 -1.99 -13.09 -19.91
C GLY A 117 -1.65 -13.90 -18.65
N TYR A 118 -0.65 -14.79 -18.72
CA TYR A 118 -0.17 -15.58 -17.58
C TYR A 118 0.37 -14.73 -16.43
N PHE A 119 1.01 -13.59 -16.72
CA PHE A 119 1.60 -12.71 -15.69
C PHE A 119 0.50 -12.08 -14.82
N ARG A 120 -0.62 -11.71 -15.45
CA ARG A 120 -1.80 -11.15 -14.77
C ARG A 120 -2.64 -12.19 -14.04
N ARG A 121 -2.43 -13.50 -14.26
CA ARG A 121 -3.16 -14.55 -13.53
C ARG A 121 -2.70 -14.66 -12.07
N HIS A 122 -1.46 -14.24 -11.78
CA HIS A 122 -0.94 -14.31 -10.41
C HIS A 122 -1.42 -13.10 -9.61
N PHE A 123 -2.22 -13.37 -8.58
CA PHE A 123 -2.92 -12.37 -7.78
C PHE A 123 -2.00 -11.26 -7.23
N ILE A 124 -0.83 -11.63 -6.70
CA ILE A 124 0.14 -10.67 -6.15
C ILE A 124 0.76 -9.78 -7.25
N ARG A 125 1.06 -10.37 -8.42
CA ARG A 125 1.70 -9.63 -9.52
C ARG A 125 0.76 -8.63 -10.12
N GLU A 126 -0.49 -9.04 -10.30
CA GLU A 126 -1.54 -8.16 -10.76
C GLU A 126 -1.77 -7.00 -9.78
N ALA A 127 -1.81 -7.28 -8.48
CA ALA A 127 -1.94 -6.26 -7.44
C ALA A 127 -0.80 -5.22 -7.49
N LEU A 128 0.45 -5.68 -7.54
CA LEU A 128 1.62 -4.79 -7.62
C LEU A 128 1.67 -4.00 -8.93
N PHE A 129 1.37 -4.64 -10.06
CA PHE A 129 1.33 -3.99 -11.37
C PHE A 129 0.26 -2.90 -11.44
N LEU A 130 -0.95 -3.16 -10.92
CA LEU A 130 -2.01 -2.16 -10.88
C LEU A 130 -1.68 -1.01 -9.93
N ASN A 131 -1.07 -1.29 -8.77
CA ASN A 131 -0.60 -0.25 -7.88
C ASN A 131 0.48 0.61 -8.56
N TRP A 132 1.40 0.00 -9.30
CA TRP A 132 2.41 0.71 -10.09
C TRP A 132 1.78 1.60 -11.17
N GLN A 133 0.81 1.09 -11.94
CA GLN A 133 0.09 1.88 -12.94
C GLN A 133 -0.69 3.06 -12.35
N LYS A 134 -1.12 2.97 -11.08
CA LYS A 134 -1.80 4.06 -10.38
C LYS A 134 -0.83 5.16 -9.89
N ILE A 135 0.45 4.80 -9.68
CA ILE A 135 1.49 5.71 -9.19
C ILE A 135 2.26 6.38 -10.34
N LYS A 136 2.45 5.66 -11.45
CA LYS A 136 3.06 6.16 -12.69
C LYS A 136 2.23 7.27 -13.31
#